data_AF-A0AAV6M894-F1
#
_entry.id   AF-A0AAV6M894-F1
#
_cell.length_a   1.000
_cell.length_b   1.000
_cell.length_c   1.000
_cell.angle_alpha   90.00
_cell.angle_beta   90.00
_cell.angle_gamma   90.00
#
_symmetry.space_group_name_H-M   'P 1'
#
loop_
_entity.id
_entity.type
_entity.pdbx_description
1 polymer ?
#
loop_
_entity_poly.entity_id
_entity_poly.type
_entity_poly.pdbx_seq_one_letter_code
_entity_poly.pdbx_strand_id
1 'polypeptide(L)'
;MGFVFQLQGFLHYSFAPSQYYLLAMADEEPVDQKRYLEEACKPKCVKPLLEYQACVKRIQGDESGHKHCTGQYFDYWSCIDKCVAPKLFTKLK
;
A
#
# COMPACT_ATOMS: atom_id res chain seq x y z
N MET A 1 -44.42 12.73 -14.57
CA MET A 1 -44.51 14.17 -14.26
C MET A 1 -44.11 14.30 -12.80
N GLY A 2 -42.83 14.42 -12.49
CA GLY A 2 -42.12 15.71 -12.37
C GLY A 2 -42.13 16.12 -10.89
N PHE A 3 -41.10 16.65 -10.23
CA PHE A 3 -39.78 17.16 -10.55
C PHE A 3 -39.00 17.07 -9.21
N VAL A 4 -37.80 16.46 -9.16
CA VAL A 4 -36.51 17.15 -8.94
C VAL A 4 -36.47 17.95 -7.62
N PHE A 5 -35.93 17.37 -6.54
CA PHE A 5 -34.52 17.44 -6.12
C PHE A 5 -34.13 18.73 -5.38
N GLN A 6 -33.58 18.50 -4.19
CA GLN A 6 -32.64 19.33 -3.44
C GLN A 6 -32.91 20.83 -3.27
N LEU A 7 -33.29 21.17 -2.04
CA LEU A 7 -33.01 22.46 -1.41
C LEU A 7 -31.53 22.85 -1.58
N GLN A 8 -31.27 23.86 -2.41
CA GLN A 8 -29.99 24.57 -2.45
C GLN A 8 -30.22 26.06 -2.23
N GLY A 9 -29.48 26.60 -1.25
CA GLY A 9 -28.88 27.94 -1.32
C GLY A 9 -29.72 29.09 -0.77
N PHE A 10 -29.23 29.73 0.29
CA PHE A 10 -29.13 31.18 0.54
C PHE A 10 -28.61 31.34 2.00
N LEU A 11 -27.30 31.21 2.24
CA LEU A 11 -26.25 32.25 2.22
C LEU A 11 -26.29 33.24 3.41
N HIS A 12 -25.16 33.23 4.12
CA HIS A 12 -24.55 34.30 4.92
C HIS A 12 -25.15 34.62 6.30
N TYR A 13 -24.51 34.12 7.38
CA TYR A 13 -24.09 35.07 8.42
C TYR A 13 -22.91 34.69 9.34
N SER A 14 -22.48 33.43 9.54
CA SER A 14 -21.44 33.20 10.58
C SER A 14 -20.60 31.92 10.43
N PHE A 15 -19.91 31.69 9.33
CA PHE A 15 -18.83 30.68 9.33
C PHE A 15 -17.56 31.25 8.72
N ALA A 16 -16.55 31.37 9.57
CA ALA A 16 -15.32 32.10 9.32
C ALA A 16 -14.58 31.62 8.06
N PRO A 17 -13.94 32.54 7.30
CA PRO A 17 -13.01 32.18 6.22
C PRO A 17 -11.75 31.46 6.73
N SER A 18 -11.58 31.34 8.06
CA SER A 18 -10.42 30.73 8.72
C SER A 18 -10.38 29.20 8.69
N GLN A 19 -11.51 28.52 8.47
CA GLN A 19 -11.57 27.07 8.68
C GLN A 19 -11.21 26.24 7.44
N TYR A 20 -11.24 26.86 6.26
CA TYR A 20 -10.78 26.22 5.01
C TYR A 20 -9.27 26.35 4.78
N TYR A 21 -8.61 27.34 5.38
CA TYR A 21 -7.15 27.47 5.30
C TYR A 21 -6.40 26.48 6.20
N LEU A 22 -7.04 26.02 7.28
CA LEU A 22 -6.42 25.11 8.26
C LEU A 22 -6.42 23.64 7.81
N LEU A 23 -7.33 23.26 6.90
CA LEU A 23 -7.40 21.91 6.30
C LEU A 23 -6.40 21.72 5.14
N ALA A 24 -5.91 22.79 4.53
CA ALA A 24 -5.04 22.72 3.36
C ALA A 24 -3.56 22.40 3.68
N MET A 25 -3.17 22.44 4.96
CA MET A 25 -1.80 22.19 5.43
C MET A 25 -1.64 20.84 6.14
N ALA A 26 -2.65 19.98 6.10
CA ALA A 26 -2.69 18.72 6.85
C ALA A 26 -2.62 17.45 5.98
N ASP A 27 -2.47 17.60 4.66
CA ASP A 27 -2.51 16.50 3.68
C ASP A 27 -1.14 16.27 3.01
N GLU A 28 -0.06 16.39 3.77
CA GLU A 28 1.23 15.83 3.35
C GLU A 28 1.40 14.50 4.09
N GLU A 29 0.78 13.43 3.57
CA GLU A 29 1.02 12.09 4.09
C GLU A 29 2.52 11.77 3.99
N PRO A 30 3.18 11.41 5.10
CA PRO A 30 4.57 11.02 5.07
C PRO A 30 4.72 9.77 4.20
N VAL A 31 5.46 9.89 3.10
CA VAL A 31 5.71 8.78 2.19
C VAL A 31 6.46 7.69 2.94
N ASP A 32 5.84 6.51 3.10
CA ASP A 32 6.53 5.34 3.64
C ASP A 32 7.65 4.91 2.69
N GLN A 33 8.87 5.29 3.06
CA GLN A 33 10.10 5.01 2.32
C GLN A 33 10.35 3.51 2.19
N LYS A 34 9.87 2.69 3.14
CA LYS A 34 10.00 1.24 3.09
C LYS A 34 9.24 0.69 1.90
N ARG A 35 7.96 1.04 1.75
CA ARG A 35 7.11 0.56 0.64
C ARG A 35 7.69 0.92 -0.73
N TYR A 36 8.21 2.14 -0.89
CA TYR A 36 8.86 2.55 -2.13
C TYR A 36 10.10 1.70 -2.46
N LEU A 37 10.93 1.42 -1.45
CA LEU A 37 12.13 0.61 -1.61
C LEU A 37 11.82 -0.87 -1.89
N GLU A 38 10.74 -1.40 -1.31
CA GLU A 38 10.23 -2.75 -1.60
C GLU A 38 9.85 -2.88 -3.08
N GLU A 39 9.05 -1.95 -3.62
CA GLU A 39 8.67 -1.92 -5.05
C GLU A 39 9.91 -1.87 -5.96
N ALA A 40 10.91 -1.06 -5.62
CA ALA A 40 12.15 -0.96 -6.37
C ALA A 40 13.02 -2.24 -6.29
N CYS A 41 12.83 -3.08 -5.26
CA CYS A 41 13.55 -4.33 -5.07
C CYS A 41 12.83 -5.56 -5.65
N LYS A 42 11.51 -5.51 -5.89
CA LYS A 42 10.75 -6.57 -6.56
C LYS A 42 11.39 -7.09 -7.86
N PRO A 43 11.80 -6.26 -8.84
CA PRO A 43 12.38 -6.75 -10.09
C PRO A 43 13.77 -7.39 -9.93
N LYS A 44 14.43 -7.21 -8.78
CA LYS A 44 15.72 -7.84 -8.48
C LYS A 44 15.57 -9.26 -7.90
N CYS A 45 14.40 -9.56 -7.34
CA CYS A 45 14.10 -10.81 -6.65
C CYS A 45 13.12 -11.70 -7.46
N VAL A 46 13.23 -11.69 -8.78
CA VAL A 46 12.31 -12.38 -9.70
C VAL A 46 12.33 -13.90 -9.57
N LYS A 47 13.50 -14.51 -9.31
CA LYS A 47 13.61 -15.97 -9.20
C LYS A 47 12.78 -16.52 -8.02
N PRO A 48 13.00 -16.06 -6.76
CA PRO A 48 12.15 -16.47 -5.64
C PRO A 48 10.66 -16.14 -5.84
N LEU A 49 10.35 -15.03 -6.52
CA LEU A 49 8.97 -14.66 -6.82
C LEU A 49 8.27 -15.68 -7.72
N LEU A 50 8.95 -16.18 -8.76
CA LEU A 50 8.41 -17.21 -9.65
C LEU A 50 8.18 -18.54 -8.91
N GLU A 51 9.11 -18.93 -8.04
CA GLU A 51 8.99 -20.14 -7.22
C GLU A 51 7.80 -20.04 -6.24
N TYR A 52 7.63 -18.87 -5.61
CA TYR A 52 6.47 -18.60 -4.76
C TYR A 52 5.16 -18.66 -5.57
N GLN A 53 5.09 -18.03 -6.74
CA GLN A 53 3.90 -18.08 -7.60
C GLN A 53 3.57 -19.52 -8.05
N ALA A 54 4.58 -20.32 -8.37
CA ALA A 54 4.39 -21.73 -8.69
C ALA A 54 3.83 -22.51 -7.48
N CYS A 55 4.32 -22.22 -6.27
CA CYS A 55 3.77 -22.81 -5.05
C CYS A 55 2.30 -22.40 -4.83
N VAL A 56 1.97 -21.12 -5.01
CA VAL A 56 0.59 -20.61 -4.86
C VAL A 56 -0.36 -21.35 -5.82
N LYS A 57 0.03 -21.52 -7.08
CA LYS A 57 -0.78 -22.28 -8.06
C LYS A 57 -0.97 -23.75 -7.66
N ARG A 58 0.04 -24.36 -7.04
CA ARG A 58 -0.05 -25.75 -6.55
C ARG A 58 -1.06 -25.88 -5.41
N ILE A 59 -1.06 -24.93 -4.47
CA ILE A 59 -1.94 -24.99 -3.28
C ILE A 59 -3.36 -24.47 -3.53
N GLN A 60 -3.61 -23.79 -4.65
CA GLN A 60 -4.90 -23.17 -4.95
C GLN A 60 -6.07 -24.17 -5.00
N GLY A 61 -5.80 -25.46 -5.28
CA GLY A 61 -6.79 -26.54 -5.28
C GLY A 61 -6.80 -27.41 -4.03
N ASP A 62 -6.02 -27.07 -3.00
CA ASP A 62 -5.89 -27.90 -1.81
C ASP A 62 -6.78 -27.43 -0.66
N GLU A 63 -7.87 -28.16 -0.41
CA GLU A 63 -8.83 -27.87 0.68
C GLU A 63 -8.41 -28.46 2.04
N SER A 64 -7.39 -29.32 2.05
CA SER A 64 -6.88 -30.01 3.24
C SER A 64 -6.30 -29.06 4.31
N GLY A 65 -5.98 -27.81 3.96
CA GLY A 65 -5.42 -26.82 4.89
C GLY A 65 -3.99 -27.09 5.38
N HIS A 66 -3.38 -28.23 5.02
CA HIS A 66 -2.03 -28.61 5.43
C HIS A 66 -0.92 -28.15 4.47
N LYS A 67 -1.26 -27.70 3.26
CA LYS A 67 -0.26 -27.24 2.27
C LYS A 67 -0.03 -25.74 2.40
N HIS A 68 1.23 -25.35 2.53
CA HIS A 68 1.63 -23.96 2.70
C HIS A 68 2.83 -23.61 1.82
N CYS A 69 2.94 -22.32 1.48
CA CYS A 69 4.06 -21.75 0.71
C CYS A 69 4.96 -20.85 1.58
N THR A 70 4.94 -21.03 2.90
CA THR A 70 5.68 -20.18 3.84
C THR A 70 7.19 -20.24 3.61
N GLY A 71 7.75 -21.38 3.19
CA GLY A 71 9.16 -21.50 2.81
C GLY A 71 9.52 -20.58 1.64
N GLN A 72 8.81 -20.72 0.52
CA GLN A 72 9.06 -19.89 -0.68
C GLN A 72 8.76 -18.40 -0.41
N TYR A 73 7.76 -18.12 0.43
CA TYR A 73 7.45 -16.77 0.89
C TYR A 73 8.64 -16.16 1.65
N PHE A 74 9.24 -16.89 2.57
CA PHE A 74 10.41 -16.42 3.31
C PHE A 74 11.65 -16.25 2.42
N ASP A 75 11.85 -17.10 1.42
CA ASP A 75 12.95 -16.93 0.46
C ASP A 75 12.78 -15.65 -0.37
N TYR A 76 11.55 -15.38 -0.84
CA TYR A 76 11.22 -14.16 -1.56
C TYR A 76 11.43 -12.91 -0.69
N TRP A 77 10.87 -12.89 0.51
CA TRP A 77 11.01 -11.75 1.43
C TRP A 77 12.43 -11.56 1.92
N SER A 78 13.19 -12.65 2.17
CA SER A 78 14.60 -12.55 2.51
C SER A 78 15.40 -11.83 1.43
N CYS A 79 15.08 -12.07 0.15
CA CYS A 79 15.72 -11.36 -0.95
C CYS A 79 15.36 -9.86 -0.95
N ILE A 80 14.08 -9.52 -0.76
CA ILE A 80 13.62 -8.13 -0.71
C ILE A 80 14.24 -7.40 0.48
N ASP A 81 14.20 -7.99 1.68
CA ASP A 81 14.75 -7.39 2.90
C ASP A 81 16.25 -7.13 2.77
N LYS A 82 17.02 -8.08 2.20
CA LYS A 82 18.45 -7.88 1.89
C LYS A 82 18.69 -6.72 0.93
N CYS A 83 17.78 -6.49 -0.02
CA CYS A 83 17.87 -5.38 -0.97
C CYS A 83 17.45 -4.03 -0.36
N VAL A 84 16.47 -4.03 0.54
CA VAL A 84 15.90 -2.83 1.17
C VAL A 84 16.78 -2.34 2.32
N ALA A 85 17.36 -3.23 3.12
CA ALA A 85 18.13 -2.91 4.32
C ALA A 85 19.15 -1.75 4.14
N PRO A 86 20.10 -1.78 3.17
CA PRO A 86 21.08 -0.69 3.04
C PRO A 86 20.47 0.65 2.63
N LYS A 87 19.32 0.65 1.96
CA LYS A 87 18.65 1.86 1.48
C LYS A 87 17.69 2.44 2.50
N LEU A 88 17.13 1.59 3.35
CA LEU A 88 16.17 2.00 4.36
C LEU A 88 16.88 2.72 5.51
N PHE A 89 17.96 2.14 6.05
CA PHE A 89 18.72 2.76 7.15
C PHE A 89 19.48 4.04 6.76
N THR A 90 19.60 4.36 5.47
CA THR A 90 20.13 5.66 5.02
C THR A 90 19.06 6.75 4.92
N LYS A 91 17.77 6.36 4.98
CA LYS A 91 16.61 7.26 4.91
C LYS A 91 15.96 7.48 6.27
N LEU A 92 16.04 6.50 7.18
CA LEU A 92 15.67 6.70 8.57
C LEU A 92 16.74 7.53 9.31
N LYS A 93 16.28 8.51 10.09
CA LYS A 93 17.08 9.39 10.95
C LYS A 93 16.73 9.15 12.40
#